data_AF-A0A7X7TG05-F1
#
_entry.id   AF-A0A7X7TG05-F1
#
_cell.length_a   1.000
_cell.length_b   1.000
_cell.length_c   1.000
_cell.angle_alpha   90.00
_cell.angle_beta   90.00
_cell.angle_gamma   90.00
#
_symmetry.space_group_name_H-M   'P 1'
#
loop_
_entity.id
_entity.type
_entity.pdbx_description
1 polymer ?
#
loop_
_entity_poly.entity_id
_entity_poly.type
_entity_poly.pdbx_seq_one_letter_code
_entity_poly.pdbx_strand_id
1 'polypeptide(L)'
;MQTIADMLRQEGMEKGIMKGREEGREEGREELLWKLISKKFPKVSQKHFEKLKSLTIEQLDSLGLELIDMKNEEELKKHLM
;
A
#
# COMPACT_ATOMS: atom_id res chain seq x y z
N MET A 1 -2.46 -4.41 -42.42
CA MET A 1 -3.66 -4.08 -41.62
C MET A 1 -3.55 -4.88 -40.34
N GLN A 2 -3.59 -4.25 -39.16
CA GLN A 2 -3.56 -4.98 -37.89
C GLN A 2 -4.85 -5.79 -37.71
N THR A 3 -4.75 -7.00 -37.17
CA THR A 3 -5.93 -7.83 -36.92
C THR A 3 -6.61 -7.42 -35.61
N ILE A 4 -7.88 -7.78 -35.45
CA ILE A 4 -8.60 -7.62 -34.16
C ILE A 4 -7.85 -8.34 -33.03
N ALA A 5 -7.24 -9.50 -33.32
CA ALA A 5 -6.45 -10.23 -32.35
C ALA A 5 -5.20 -9.47 -31.90
N ASP A 6 -4.55 -8.72 -32.79
CA ASP A 6 -3.39 -7.89 -32.44
C ASP A 6 -3.79 -6.72 -31.55
N MET A 7 -4.93 -6.08 -31.85
CA MET A 7 -5.47 -4.99 -31.03
C MET A 7 -5.83 -5.46 -29.62
N LEU A 8 -6.52 -6.61 -29.49
CA LEU A 8 -6.88 -7.17 -28.18
C LEU A 8 -5.65 -7.57 -27.36
N ARG A 9 -4.61 -8.12 -28.00
CA ARG A 9 -3.35 -8.46 -27.30
C ARG A 9 -2.65 -7.20 -26.79
N GLN A 10 -2.61 -6.15 -27.61
CA GLN A 10 -1.99 -4.88 -27.23
C GLN A 10 -2.75 -4.22 -26.07
N GLU A 11 -4.07 -4.14 -26.16
CA GLU A 11 -4.92 -3.58 -25.09
C GLU A 11 -4.78 -4.38 -23.78
N GLY A 12 -4.73 -5.71 -23.87
CA GLY A 12 -4.50 -6.57 -22.69
C GLY A 12 -3.14 -6.31 -22.04
N MET A 13 -2.08 -6.12 -22.84
CA MET A 13 -0.74 -5.80 -22.34
C MET A 13 -0.70 -4.42 -21.69
N GLU A 14 -1.30 -3.40 -22.31
CA GLU A 14 -1.38 -2.05 -21.76
C GLU A 14 -2.14 -2.02 -20.43
N LYS A 15 -3.30 -2.70 -20.35
CA LYS A 15 -4.06 -2.85 -19.10
C LYS A 15 -3.29 -3.60 -18.02
N GLY A 16 -2.60 -4.69 -18.40
CA GLY A 16 -1.78 -5.46 -17.47
C GLY A 16 -0.62 -4.65 -16.88
N ILE A 17 0.05 -3.85 -17.69
CA ILE A 17 1.13 -2.96 -17.23
C ILE A 17 0.60 -1.87 -16.31
N MET A 18 -0.53 -1.24 -16.65
CA MET A 18 -1.14 -0.23 -15.77
C MET A 18 -1.54 -0.82 -14.43
N LYS A 19 -2.28 -1.94 -14.45
CA LYS A 19 -2.72 -2.61 -13.23
C LYS A 19 -1.55 -3.08 -12.36
N GLY A 20 -0.54 -3.71 -12.96
CA GLY A 20 0.65 -4.16 -12.20
C GLY A 20 1.47 -3.00 -11.61
N ARG A 21 1.49 -1.82 -12.25
CA ARG A 21 2.12 -0.62 -11.69
C ARG A 21 1.34 -0.04 -10.52
N GLU A 22 0.02 -0.11 -10.56
CA GLU A 22 -0.85 0.34 -9.48
C GLU A 22 -0.75 -0.60 -8.27
N GLU A 23 -0.93 -1.91 -8.48
CA GLU A 23 -0.78 -2.94 -7.44
C GLU A 23 0.62 -2.88 -6.79
N GLY A 24 1.69 -2.82 -7.61
CA GLY A 24 3.06 -2.74 -7.08
C GLY A 24 3.35 -1.44 -6.31
N ARG A 25 2.64 -0.34 -6.60
CA ARG A 25 2.75 0.91 -5.83
C ARG A 25 2.04 0.77 -4.48
N GLU A 26 0.87 0.14 -4.45
CA GLU A 26 0.12 -0.13 -3.21
C GLU A 26 0.90 -1.07 -2.29
N GLU A 27 1.26 -2.26 -2.78
CA GLU A 27 2.00 -3.27 -2.00
C GLU A 27 3.33 -2.71 -1.47
N GLY A 28 4.05 -1.95 -2.29
CA GLY A 28 5.32 -1.33 -1.89
C GLY A 28 5.17 -0.30 -0.77
N ARG A 29 4.08 0.48 -0.78
CA ARG A 29 3.77 1.44 0.29
C ARG A 29 3.38 0.72 1.58
N GLU A 30 2.54 -0.30 1.49
CA GLU A 30 2.11 -1.09 2.63
C GLU A 30 3.30 -1.76 3.33
N GLU A 31 4.16 -2.42 2.56
CA GLU A 31 5.30 -3.16 3.10
C GLU A 31 6.34 -2.22 3.73
N LEU A 32 6.62 -1.08 3.08
CA LEU A 32 7.54 -0.09 3.61
C LEU A 32 7.01 0.52 4.91
N LEU A 33 5.74 0.94 4.92
CA LEU A 33 5.12 1.56 6.09
C LEU A 33 5.08 0.59 7.26
N TRP A 34 4.77 -0.69 7.01
CA TRP A 34 4.83 -1.73 8.04
C TRP A 34 6.23 -1.94 8.62
N LYS A 35 7.28 -1.95 7.77
CA LYS A 35 8.68 -2.03 8.24
C LYS A 35 9.05 -0.84 9.12
N LEU A 36 8.58 0.36 8.80
CA LEU A 36 8.80 1.56 9.61
C LEU A 36 8.06 1.49 10.94
N ILE A 37 6.78 1.10 10.91
CA ILE A 37 5.93 0.92 12.10
C ILE A 37 6.53 -0.13 13.04
N SER A 38 6.87 -1.31 12.53
CA SER A 38 7.44 -2.40 13.34
C SER A 38 8.81 -2.05 13.93
N LYS A 39 9.60 -1.24 13.23
CA LYS A 39 10.87 -0.71 13.75
C LYS A 39 10.67 0.34 14.84
N LYS A 40 9.70 1.24 14.68
CA LYS A 40 9.40 2.31 15.65
C LYS A 40 8.65 1.79 16.89
N PHE A 41 7.77 0.81 16.69
CA PHE A 41 6.92 0.21 17.72
C PHE A 41 7.09 -1.33 17.74
N PRO A 42 8.13 -1.87 18.40
CA PRO A 42 8.43 -3.30 18.37
C PRO A 42 7.35 -4.22 18.96
N LYS A 43 6.39 -3.67 19.73
CA LYS A 43 5.30 -4.41 20.37
C LYS A 43 4.02 -4.45 19.53
N VAL A 44 4.00 -3.82 18.35
CA VAL A 44 2.84 -3.75 17.48
C VAL A 44 2.45 -5.15 16.97
N SER A 45 1.18 -5.52 17.11
CA SER A 45 0.68 -6.81 16.66
C SER A 45 0.55 -6.88 15.13
N GLN A 46 0.81 -8.06 14.54
CA GLN A 46 0.60 -8.34 13.11
C GLN A 46 -0.83 -8.03 12.62
N LYS A 47 -1.83 -8.02 13.51
CA LYS A 47 -3.21 -7.64 13.17
C LYS A 47 -3.32 -6.24 12.56
N HIS A 48 -2.43 -5.34 12.97
CA HIS A 48 -2.34 -3.98 12.44
C HIS A 48 -1.86 -3.95 10.99
N PHE A 49 -1.07 -4.95 10.56
CA PHE A 49 -0.63 -5.07 9.18
C PHE A 49 -1.80 -5.39 8.25
N GLU A 50 -2.68 -6.31 8.63
CA GLU A 50 -3.87 -6.65 7.84
C GLU A 50 -4.83 -5.46 7.71
N LYS A 51 -4.95 -4.62 8.75
CA LYS A 51 -5.68 -3.35 8.64
C LYS A 51 -4.99 -2.38 7.70
N LEU A 52 -3.66 -2.29 7.75
CA LEU A 52 -2.87 -1.41 6.88
C LEU A 52 -3.09 -1.74 5.40
N LYS A 53 -3.23 -3.02 5.02
CA LYS A 53 -3.60 -3.46 3.67
C LYS A 53 -5.01 -3.09 3.22
N SER A 54 -5.89 -2.74 4.18
CA SER A 54 -7.25 -2.29 3.88
C SER A 54 -7.35 -0.78 3.70
N LEU A 55 -6.26 -0.05 3.93
CA LEU A 55 -6.21 1.39 3.76
C LEU A 55 -5.97 1.77 2.30
N THR A 56 -6.55 2.90 1.91
CA THR A 56 -6.27 3.52 0.61
C THR A 56 -4.86 4.10 0.57
N ILE A 57 -4.34 4.26 -0.64
CA ILE A 57 -3.06 4.94 -0.94
C ILE A 57 -2.90 6.28 -0.19
N GLU A 58 -3.96 7.08 -0.13
CA GLU A 58 -3.98 8.40 0.52
C GLU A 58 -3.90 8.30 2.06
N GLN A 59 -4.59 7.30 2.62
CA GLN A 59 -4.52 7.00 4.05
C GLN A 59 -3.14 6.48 4.44
N LEU A 60 -2.51 5.65 3.59
CA LEU A 60 -1.14 5.18 3.78
C LEU A 60 -0.13 6.33 3.77
N ASP A 61 -0.27 7.29 2.84
CA ASP A 61 0.61 8.47 2.79
C ASP A 61 0.43 9.36 4.02
N SER A 62 -0.82 9.61 4.42
CA SER A 62 -1.13 10.42 5.60
C SER A 62 -0.57 9.77 6.88
N LEU A 63 -0.79 8.46 7.03
CA LEU A 63 -0.24 7.69 8.14
C LEU A 63 1.30 7.70 8.11
N GLY A 64 1.93 7.65 6.94
CA GLY A 64 3.38 7.74 6.80
C GLY A 64 3.96 9.06 7.31
N LEU A 65 3.28 10.18 7.07
CA LEU A 65 3.69 11.49 7.60
C LEU A 65 3.46 11.58 9.11
N GLU A 66 2.28 11.20 9.58
CA GLU A 66 1.95 11.22 11.01
C GLU A 66 2.85 10.27 11.81
N LEU A 67 3.22 9.12 11.23
CA LEU A 67 4.13 8.16 11.84
C LEU A 67 5.46 8.79 12.23
N ILE A 68 5.94 9.83 11.54
CA ILE A 68 7.18 10.53 11.87
C ILE A 68 7.06 11.19 13.25
N ASP A 69 5.95 11.87 13.50
CA ASP A 69 5.68 12.64 14.71
C ASP A 69 5.14 11.79 15.88
N MET A 70 4.59 10.60 15.59
CA MET A 70 4.00 9.74 16.61
C MET A 70 4.98 9.39 17.74
N LYS A 71 4.53 9.48 18.99
CA LYS A 71 5.40 9.19 20.17
C LYS A 71 5.15 7.82 20.78
N ASN A 72 3.98 7.25 20.57
CA ASN A 72 3.54 6.02 21.20
C ASN A 72 2.68 5.17 20.25
N GLU A 73 2.51 3.90 20.62
CA GLU A 73 1.71 2.93 19.85
C GLU A 73 0.20 3.24 19.94
N GLU A 74 -0.26 4.01 20.93
CA GLU A 74 -1.68 4.36 21.06
C GLU A 74 -2.15 5.33 19.97
N GLU A 75 -1.31 6.27 19.58
CA GLU A 75 -1.56 7.16 18.44
C GLU A 75 -1.70 6.34 17.15
N LEU A 76 -0.81 5.37 16.92
CA LEU A 76 -0.92 4.46 15.79
C LEU A 76 -2.24 3.67 15.80
N LYS A 77 -2.67 3.19 16.98
CA LYS A 77 -3.93 2.43 17.12
C LYS A 77 -5.15 3.23 16.72
N LYS A 78 -5.17 4.56 16.87
CA LYS A 78 -6.29 5.40 16.45
C LYS A 78 -6.49 5.39 14.93
N HIS A 79 -5.43 5.23 14.16
CA HIS A 79 -5.50 5.16 12.70
C HIS A 79 -5.78 3.74 12.18
N LEU A 80 -5.62 2.73 13.04
CA LEU A 80 -5.78 1.31 12.69
C LEU A 80 -6.98 0.62 13.37
N MET A 81 -7.78 1.36 14.15
CA MET A 81 -9.14 0.94 14.56
C MET A 81 -10.12 1.23 13.43
#